data_AF-A0A7Y6ZH19-F1
#
_entry.id   AF-A0A7Y6ZH19-F1
#
_cell.length_a   1.000
_cell.length_b   1.000
_cell.length_c   1.000
_cell.angle_alpha   90.00
_cell.angle_beta   90.00
_cell.angle_gamma   90.00
#
_symmetry.space_group_name_H-M   'P 1'
#
loop_
_entity.id
_entity.type
_entity.pdbx_description
1 polymer ?
#
loop_
_entity_poly.entity_id
_entity_poly.type
_entity_poly.pdbx_seq_one_letter_code
_entity_poly.pdbx_strand_id
1 'polypeptide(L)'
;MRYRVKISNFSFDIEVEKVEDLQGSIKNELGKVVLTALPTFIEEDFKNRLPKSTYITLEEFGYDWEKAIQHTQQNDVSIILLQDGKKYRIKEYSRQKIEKDLFILALNKAELVFGVDYYNQWDRNTSLPQDRYIFDLAKWNSRIGLVNVDVTSAVTIEEVQPFYRCLFTNSVEKGQTGSIALINSKTNMEFGLLYSGGDDTPLTIIQKDIDFKGIIWQELKANNGGGLLVVMDHCRLEQIDPPVYFEKNLRFSKNTVTLDEGSFFQLENMFQGFGNSSNIIFVDGMTFLLPPVTFFLNYHNRYNQDSIKEANHDSYHLIHQIPKAGEKFLMSRSYTTSGEIKPDMIRNVINWEKLGINSKKNLVRELQAGDRLLIHGEEYTIKVKDRLVGNAFASEYRFNHQDSYYSAEFKLDRPLPESLPMIVEVEVLNSLGEKLLDGEPRMGFIIFKYNKNWQTNTEIDHGLDYMLASNPFGVLSYNHEEISIWARNTEHNGFYRQSRSGVGESKGYTLINCKGFEDEFAPKIPISTSGPMPEDAAQFIDFLEDLVDYLTK
;
A
#
# COMPACT_ATOMS: atom_id res chain seq x y z
N MET A 1 -53.56 -36.23 -10.34
CA MET A 1 -54.75 -35.93 -11.15
C MET A 1 -55.28 -34.57 -10.76
N ARG A 2 -55.62 -33.70 -11.72
CA ARG A 2 -56.19 -32.36 -11.46
C ARG A 2 -57.63 -32.33 -11.99
N TYR A 3 -58.54 -31.81 -11.18
CA TYR A 3 -59.96 -31.72 -11.51
C TYR A 3 -60.41 -30.27 -11.51
N ARG A 4 -61.39 -29.95 -12.36
CA ARG A 4 -62.13 -28.70 -12.34
C ARG A 4 -63.42 -28.93 -11.57
N VAL A 5 -63.67 -28.12 -10.56
CA VAL A 5 -64.94 -28.06 -9.84
C VAL A 5 -65.76 -26.91 -10.41
N LYS A 6 -66.95 -27.21 -10.91
CA LYS A 6 -67.88 -26.19 -11.40
C LYS A 6 -68.98 -26.01 -10.35
N ILE A 7 -69.11 -24.81 -9.80
CA ILE A 7 -70.19 -24.45 -8.88
C ILE A 7 -71.10 -23.50 -9.64
N SER A 8 -72.36 -23.87 -9.81
CA SER A 8 -73.35 -23.01 -10.47
C SER A 8 -74.00 -22.08 -9.44
N ASN A 9 -74.39 -20.88 -9.87
CA ASN A 9 -74.97 -19.87 -8.97
C ASN A 9 -76.40 -20.20 -8.48
N PHE A 10 -76.96 -21.38 -8.78
CA PHE A 10 -78.35 -21.72 -8.46
C PHE A 10 -78.59 -23.12 -7.83
N SER A 11 -77.58 -23.96 -7.66
CA SER A 11 -77.62 -25.14 -6.76
C SER A 11 -76.21 -25.59 -6.34
N PHE A 12 -76.08 -26.14 -5.12
CA PHE A 12 -74.84 -26.75 -4.60
C PHE A 12 -74.62 -28.17 -5.15
N ASP A 13 -74.70 -28.36 -6.46
CA ASP A 13 -74.27 -29.59 -7.10
C ASP A 13 -72.82 -29.43 -7.58
N ILE A 14 -71.94 -30.30 -7.09
CA ILE A 14 -70.51 -30.31 -7.42
C ILE A 14 -70.29 -31.28 -8.58
N GLU A 15 -70.10 -30.74 -9.77
CA GLU A 15 -69.61 -31.52 -10.92
C GLU A 15 -68.09 -31.39 -11.02
N VAL A 16 -67.43 -32.56 -11.13
CA VAL A 16 -65.98 -32.70 -11.12
C VAL A 16 -65.53 -33.24 -12.47
N GLU A 17 -64.96 -32.38 -13.31
CA GLU A 17 -64.43 -32.76 -14.63
C GLU A 17 -62.90 -32.90 -14.59
N LYS A 18 -62.35 -33.88 -15.30
CA LYS A 18 -60.89 -34.00 -15.44
C LYS A 18 -60.39 -32.95 -16.43
N VAL A 19 -59.32 -32.26 -16.05
CA VAL A 19 -58.72 -31.15 -16.83
C VAL A 19 -58.13 -31.63 -18.17
N GLU A 20 -57.93 -32.94 -18.32
CA GLU A 20 -57.37 -33.62 -19.49
C GLU A 20 -58.36 -33.64 -20.69
N ASP A 21 -59.66 -33.43 -20.44
CA ASP A 21 -60.74 -33.56 -21.44
C ASP A 21 -61.17 -32.22 -22.09
N LEU A 22 -60.50 -31.10 -21.78
CA LEU A 22 -60.85 -29.77 -22.32
C LEU A 22 -60.09 -29.47 -23.62
N GLN A 23 -60.84 -29.12 -24.69
CA GLN A 23 -60.28 -28.77 -26.00
C GLN A 23 -59.40 -27.52 -25.97
N GLY A 24 -58.31 -27.56 -26.75
CA GLY A 24 -57.12 -26.72 -26.61
C GLY A 24 -57.25 -25.21 -26.86
N SER A 25 -58.40 -24.68 -27.28
CA SER A 25 -58.55 -23.24 -27.58
C SER A 25 -58.87 -22.36 -26.37
N ILE A 26 -59.22 -22.92 -25.20
CA ILE A 26 -59.51 -22.14 -23.97
C ILE A 26 -58.27 -22.04 -23.04
N LYS A 27 -57.21 -22.83 -23.29
CA LYS A 27 -55.96 -22.77 -22.52
C LYS A 27 -55.20 -21.44 -22.65
N ASN A 28 -55.41 -20.68 -23.72
CA ASN A 28 -54.60 -19.49 -24.02
C ASN A 28 -55.18 -18.14 -23.57
N GLU A 29 -56.47 -18.05 -23.20
CA GLU A 29 -57.05 -16.76 -22.78
C GLU A 29 -57.22 -16.60 -21.25
N LEU A 30 -57.33 -17.69 -20.47
CA LEU A 30 -57.38 -17.55 -19.00
C LEU A 30 -56.01 -17.24 -18.35
N GLY A 31 -54.91 -17.55 -19.04
CA GLY A 31 -53.55 -17.25 -18.58
C GLY A 31 -53.16 -15.77 -18.68
N LYS A 32 -53.94 -14.95 -19.40
CA LYS A 32 -53.61 -13.53 -19.63
C LYS A 32 -54.35 -12.53 -18.74
N VAL A 33 -55.38 -12.95 -17.98
CA VAL A 33 -56.26 -12.00 -17.26
C VAL A 33 -56.05 -12.02 -15.74
N VAL A 34 -55.36 -13.02 -15.18
CA VAL A 34 -55.07 -13.07 -13.72
C VAL A 34 -53.69 -12.48 -13.37
N LEU A 35 -52.83 -12.24 -14.37
CA LEU A 35 -51.48 -11.66 -14.20
C LEU A 35 -51.46 -10.12 -14.19
N THR A 36 -52.60 -9.44 -14.34
CA THR A 36 -52.67 -7.98 -14.53
C THR A 36 -53.20 -7.21 -13.32
N ALA A 37 -53.35 -7.84 -12.15
CA ALA A 37 -54.00 -7.20 -10.99
C ALA A 37 -53.21 -7.28 -9.67
N LEU A 38 -51.89 -7.51 -9.70
CA LEU A 38 -51.01 -7.28 -8.55
C LEU A 38 -49.70 -6.62 -9.02
N PRO A 39 -49.08 -5.74 -8.23
CA PRO A 39 -47.89 -5.01 -8.65
C PRO A 39 -46.69 -5.96 -8.71
N THR A 40 -46.34 -6.38 -9.91
CA THR A 40 -45.12 -7.13 -10.23
C THR A 40 -44.04 -6.15 -10.65
N PHE A 41 -43.26 -5.68 -9.69
CA PHE A 41 -41.88 -5.29 -9.92
C PHE A 41 -41.09 -6.02 -8.85
N ILE A 42 -40.10 -6.82 -9.26
CA ILE A 42 -39.41 -7.85 -8.47
C ILE A 42 -40.19 -9.19 -8.44
N GLU A 43 -39.82 -10.16 -9.28
CA GLU A 43 -39.59 -11.56 -8.86
C GLU A 43 -39.29 -12.58 -9.98
N GLU A 44 -39.48 -12.31 -11.28
CA GLU A 44 -39.16 -13.32 -12.32
C GLU A 44 -37.70 -13.26 -12.82
N ASP A 45 -37.08 -12.08 -12.86
CA ASP A 45 -35.69 -11.94 -13.33
C ASP A 45 -34.66 -12.43 -12.29
N PHE A 46 -35.04 -12.42 -11.01
CA PHE A 46 -34.20 -12.87 -9.89
C PHE A 46 -34.10 -14.40 -9.81
N LYS A 47 -35.24 -15.10 -9.96
CA LYS A 47 -35.32 -16.58 -9.90
C LYS A 47 -34.64 -17.26 -11.10
N ASN A 48 -34.54 -16.58 -12.25
CA ASN A 48 -33.90 -17.11 -13.45
C ASN A 48 -32.38 -16.87 -13.52
N ARG A 49 -31.79 -16.11 -12.58
CA ARG A 49 -30.35 -15.78 -12.54
C ARG A 49 -29.52 -16.61 -11.57
N LEU A 50 -30.12 -17.46 -10.74
CA LEU A 50 -29.40 -18.28 -9.76
C LEU A 50 -29.19 -19.72 -10.29
N PRO A 51 -27.94 -20.18 -10.49
CA PRO A 51 -27.66 -21.54 -10.93
C PRO A 51 -27.99 -22.59 -9.87
N LYS A 52 -28.32 -23.82 -10.32
CA LYS A 52 -28.90 -24.93 -9.54
C LYS A 52 -27.95 -25.65 -8.56
N SER A 53 -26.86 -25.00 -8.18
CA SER A 53 -26.04 -25.28 -7.00
C SER A 53 -25.79 -23.93 -6.35
N THR A 54 -26.60 -23.59 -5.34
CA THR A 54 -26.81 -22.19 -4.96
C THR A 54 -25.55 -21.54 -4.34
N TYR A 55 -24.70 -22.32 -3.68
CA TYR A 55 -23.45 -21.88 -3.07
C TYR A 55 -22.57 -23.10 -2.73
N ILE A 56 -21.32 -22.84 -2.37
CA ILE A 56 -20.43 -23.79 -1.67
C ILE A 56 -20.07 -23.26 -0.29
N THR A 57 -19.61 -24.14 0.59
CA THR A 57 -19.02 -23.77 1.90
C THR A 57 -17.52 -24.08 1.93
N LEU A 58 -16.74 -23.44 2.80
CA LEU A 58 -15.32 -23.77 2.95
C LEU A 58 -15.10 -25.19 3.51
N GLU A 59 -16.06 -25.71 4.27
CA GLU A 59 -16.06 -27.04 4.87
C GLU A 59 -16.04 -28.15 3.83
N GLU A 60 -16.76 -27.98 2.71
CA GLU A 60 -16.78 -28.92 1.58
C GLU A 60 -15.39 -29.12 0.96
N PHE A 61 -14.51 -28.14 1.12
CA PHE A 61 -13.13 -28.16 0.63
C PHE A 61 -12.12 -28.44 1.74
N GLY A 62 -12.57 -28.90 2.92
CA GLY A 62 -11.69 -29.15 4.05
C GLY A 62 -10.96 -27.89 4.52
N TYR A 63 -11.61 -26.72 4.38
CA TYR A 63 -11.07 -25.40 4.68
C TYR A 63 -9.93 -24.94 3.75
N ASP A 64 -9.78 -25.58 2.60
CA ASP A 64 -8.83 -25.17 1.57
C ASP A 64 -9.39 -23.98 0.78
N TRP A 65 -8.91 -22.79 1.14
CA TRP A 65 -9.31 -21.51 0.54
C TRP A 65 -9.11 -21.49 -0.98
N GLU A 66 -7.94 -21.93 -1.46
CA GLU A 66 -7.60 -21.86 -2.88
C GLU A 66 -8.49 -22.79 -3.70
N LYS A 67 -8.73 -24.01 -3.21
CA LYS A 67 -9.64 -24.95 -3.89
C LYS A 67 -11.06 -24.43 -3.95
N ALA A 68 -11.56 -23.82 -2.88
CA ALA A 68 -12.90 -23.22 -2.87
C ALA A 68 -13.01 -22.09 -3.91
N ILE A 69 -12.02 -21.19 -3.95
CA ILE A 69 -12.00 -20.11 -4.94
C ILE A 69 -11.90 -20.68 -6.37
N GLN A 70 -10.96 -21.59 -6.63
CA GLN A 70 -10.82 -22.24 -7.94
C GLN A 70 -12.11 -22.93 -8.39
N HIS A 71 -12.83 -23.56 -7.46
CA HIS A 71 -14.12 -24.16 -7.76
C HIS A 71 -15.13 -23.13 -8.27
N THR A 72 -15.23 -21.95 -7.63
CA THR A 72 -16.12 -20.88 -8.10
C THR A 72 -15.75 -20.36 -9.48
N GLN A 73 -14.44 -20.29 -9.78
CA GLN A 73 -13.97 -19.76 -11.05
C GLN A 73 -14.16 -20.77 -12.20
N GLN A 74 -14.11 -22.08 -11.91
CA GLN A 74 -14.18 -23.14 -12.92
C GLN A 74 -15.59 -23.68 -13.16
N ASN A 75 -16.51 -23.55 -12.20
CA ASN A 75 -17.85 -24.14 -12.26
C ASN A 75 -18.95 -23.06 -12.39
N ASP A 76 -20.20 -23.50 -12.38
CA ASP A 76 -21.40 -22.66 -12.40
C ASP A 76 -21.87 -22.32 -10.97
N VAL A 77 -20.92 -21.88 -10.14
CA VAL A 77 -21.14 -21.44 -8.75
C VAL A 77 -20.31 -20.19 -8.52
N SER A 78 -20.95 -19.12 -8.04
CA SER A 78 -20.27 -17.86 -7.71
C SER A 78 -20.28 -17.52 -6.23
N ILE A 79 -20.96 -18.31 -5.40
CA ILE A 79 -21.23 -17.97 -3.99
C ILE A 79 -20.45 -18.90 -3.07
N ILE A 80 -19.67 -18.32 -2.16
CA ILE A 80 -19.10 -18.97 -0.99
C ILE A 80 -19.87 -18.49 0.24
N LEU A 81 -20.59 -19.39 0.89
CA LEU A 81 -21.30 -19.12 2.13
C LEU A 81 -20.44 -19.55 3.32
N LEU A 82 -20.09 -18.58 4.16
CA LEU A 82 -19.37 -18.78 5.41
C LEU A 82 -20.35 -19.10 6.55
N GLN A 83 -19.92 -19.97 7.46
CA GLN A 83 -20.69 -20.30 8.66
C GLN A 83 -20.78 -19.10 9.59
N ASP A 84 -21.96 -18.90 10.15
CA ASP A 84 -22.22 -17.79 11.07
C ASP A 84 -21.39 -17.88 12.35
N GLY A 85 -20.86 -16.74 12.78
CA GLY A 85 -19.94 -16.58 13.91
C GLY A 85 -18.56 -17.22 13.73
N LYS A 86 -18.25 -17.81 12.57
CA LYS A 86 -17.02 -18.59 12.41
C LYS A 86 -15.83 -17.73 11.98
N LYS A 87 -14.67 -18.02 12.58
CA LYS A 87 -13.36 -17.46 12.23
C LYS A 87 -12.57 -18.48 11.42
N TYR A 88 -12.23 -18.12 10.18
CA TYR A 88 -11.43 -18.92 9.27
C TYR A 88 -10.01 -18.35 9.21
N ARG A 89 -9.01 -19.20 9.48
CA ARG A 89 -7.58 -18.82 9.42
C ARG A 89 -6.96 -19.35 8.14
N ILE A 90 -6.62 -18.46 7.22
CA ILE A 90 -6.04 -18.76 5.91
C ILE A 90 -4.56 -18.40 5.97
N LYS A 91 -3.74 -19.33 6.50
CA LYS A 91 -2.34 -19.06 6.86
C LYS A 91 -1.44 -18.90 5.65
N GLU A 92 -1.57 -19.81 4.70
CA GLU A 92 -0.81 -19.84 3.45
C GLU A 92 -1.79 -19.60 2.32
N TYR A 93 -1.44 -18.67 1.43
CA TYR A 93 -2.25 -18.39 0.25
C TYR A 93 -1.38 -17.79 -0.86
N SER A 94 -1.66 -18.20 -2.08
CA SER A 94 -1.29 -17.51 -3.29
C SER A 94 -2.41 -16.55 -3.69
N ARG A 95 -2.06 -15.55 -4.49
CA ARG A 95 -3.06 -14.65 -5.09
C ARG A 95 -3.98 -15.43 -6.02
N GLN A 96 -5.28 -15.26 -5.82
CA GLN A 96 -6.30 -15.96 -6.60
C GLN A 96 -6.81 -15.09 -7.75
N LYS A 97 -6.75 -15.60 -8.97
CA LYS A 97 -7.27 -14.89 -10.14
C LYS A 97 -8.79 -14.99 -10.21
N ILE A 98 -9.47 -13.86 -10.31
CA ILE A 98 -10.92 -13.75 -10.39
C ILE A 98 -11.33 -13.27 -11.77
N GLU A 99 -11.92 -14.16 -12.57
CA GLU A 99 -12.37 -13.88 -13.94
C GLU A 99 -13.91 -13.86 -14.07
N LYS A 100 -14.61 -14.41 -13.06
CA LYS A 100 -16.08 -14.44 -12.97
C LYS A 100 -16.57 -13.73 -11.71
N ASP A 101 -17.87 -13.49 -11.65
CA ASP A 101 -18.53 -12.98 -10.46
C ASP A 101 -18.23 -13.88 -9.25
N LEU A 102 -17.95 -13.26 -8.10
CA LEU A 102 -17.62 -13.93 -6.84
C LEU A 102 -18.30 -13.23 -5.67
N PHE A 103 -19.06 -13.97 -4.88
CA PHE A 103 -19.77 -13.49 -3.71
C PHE A 103 -19.36 -14.31 -2.50
N ILE A 104 -18.81 -13.67 -1.46
CA ILE A 104 -18.43 -14.31 -0.21
C ILE A 104 -19.31 -13.72 0.89
N LEU A 105 -20.20 -14.54 1.43
CA LEU A 105 -21.31 -14.08 2.26
C LEU A 105 -21.29 -14.78 3.61
N ALA A 106 -21.75 -14.09 4.64
CA ALA A 106 -22.18 -14.70 5.89
C ALA A 106 -23.60 -14.24 6.22
N LEU A 107 -24.40 -15.09 6.88
CA LEU A 107 -25.78 -14.72 7.20
C LEU A 107 -25.85 -13.58 8.23
N ASN A 108 -25.09 -13.65 9.32
CA ASN A 108 -24.96 -12.53 10.26
C ASN A 108 -23.53 -12.01 10.36
N LYS A 109 -22.56 -12.90 10.63
CA LYS A 109 -21.15 -12.51 10.72
C LYS A 109 -20.20 -13.68 10.48
N ALA A 110 -19.13 -13.47 9.74
CA ALA A 110 -17.97 -14.38 9.75
C ALA A 110 -16.67 -13.55 9.72
N GLU A 111 -15.54 -14.21 10.01
CA GLU A 111 -14.21 -13.59 9.94
C GLU A 111 -13.26 -14.43 9.09
N LEU A 112 -12.58 -13.79 8.14
CA LEU A 112 -11.47 -14.33 7.38
C LEU A 112 -10.16 -13.67 7.85
N VAL A 113 -9.22 -14.47 8.36
CA VAL A 113 -7.91 -13.98 8.81
C VAL A 113 -6.82 -14.51 7.88
N PHE A 114 -6.17 -13.61 7.15
CA PHE A 114 -5.17 -13.94 6.13
C PHE A 114 -3.72 -13.81 6.61
N GLY A 115 -2.94 -14.85 6.35
CA GLY A 115 -1.50 -14.89 6.54
C GLY A 115 -1.03 -15.62 7.79
N VAL A 116 0.29 -15.71 7.93
CA VAL A 116 0.96 -16.30 9.08
C VAL A 116 1.14 -15.23 10.17
N ASP A 117 0.84 -15.58 11.43
CA ASP A 117 1.16 -14.70 12.57
C ASP A 117 2.66 -14.45 12.62
N TYR A 118 3.04 -13.21 12.89
CA TYR A 118 4.43 -12.75 12.95
C TYR A 118 5.23 -12.99 11.67
N TYR A 119 4.55 -13.04 10.52
CA TYR A 119 5.21 -13.17 9.23
C TYR A 119 6.21 -12.04 8.98
N ASN A 120 7.43 -12.43 8.59
CA ASN A 120 8.47 -11.53 8.14
C ASN A 120 8.72 -11.76 6.65
N GLN A 121 8.26 -10.85 5.79
CA GLN A 121 8.43 -10.95 4.34
C GLN A 121 9.90 -10.96 3.88
N TRP A 122 10.81 -10.58 4.78
CA TRP A 122 12.23 -10.45 4.53
C TRP A 122 13.04 -11.65 5.00
N ASP A 123 12.45 -12.57 5.77
CA ASP A 123 13.14 -13.77 6.20
C ASP A 123 13.32 -14.73 5.01
N ARG A 124 14.56 -14.86 4.55
CA ARG A 124 14.92 -15.76 3.44
C ARG A 124 14.73 -17.24 3.77
N ASN A 125 14.53 -17.59 5.04
CA ASN A 125 14.31 -18.96 5.49
C ASN A 125 12.83 -19.33 5.57
N THR A 126 11.88 -18.40 5.39
CA THR A 126 10.47 -18.77 5.39
C THR A 126 10.13 -19.49 4.09
N SER A 127 9.97 -20.82 4.17
CA SER A 127 9.44 -21.64 3.09
C SER A 127 7.94 -21.45 2.86
N LEU A 128 7.30 -20.53 3.59
CA LEU A 128 5.85 -20.32 3.58
C LEU A 128 5.51 -19.19 2.59
N PRO A 129 5.01 -19.51 1.39
CA PRO A 129 4.60 -18.48 0.44
C PRO A 129 3.31 -17.80 0.93
N GLN A 130 3.33 -16.47 1.01
CA GLN A 130 2.12 -15.66 1.10
C GLN A 130 2.21 -14.45 0.18
N ASP A 131 1.20 -14.25 -0.66
CA ASP A 131 1.16 -13.12 -1.60
C ASP A 131 0.75 -11.83 -0.89
N ARG A 132 1.13 -10.67 -1.45
CA ARG A 132 0.66 -9.36 -0.99
C ARG A 132 -0.86 -9.22 -1.22
N TYR A 133 -1.36 -9.78 -2.31
CA TYR A 133 -2.75 -9.63 -2.74
C TYR A 133 -3.55 -10.92 -2.55
N ILE A 134 -4.79 -10.81 -2.08
CA ILE A 134 -5.70 -11.96 -2.00
C ILE A 134 -6.27 -12.29 -3.38
N PHE A 135 -6.72 -11.27 -4.11
CA PHE A 135 -7.39 -11.41 -5.40
C PHE A 135 -6.70 -10.61 -6.51
N ASP A 136 -6.51 -11.26 -7.66
CA ASP A 136 -6.11 -10.64 -8.93
C ASP A 136 -7.31 -10.56 -9.87
N LEU A 137 -7.75 -9.35 -10.17
CA LEU A 137 -8.88 -9.15 -11.07
C LEU A 137 -8.44 -9.11 -12.54
N ALA A 138 -7.13 -9.20 -12.82
CA ALA A 138 -6.54 -9.04 -14.14
C ALA A 138 -7.19 -7.86 -14.89
N LYS A 139 -7.92 -8.13 -15.98
CA LYS A 139 -8.84 -7.15 -16.56
C LYS A 139 -10.19 -7.22 -15.84
N TRP A 140 -10.47 -6.23 -14.99
CA TRP A 140 -11.63 -6.24 -14.10
C TRP A 140 -12.95 -6.05 -14.86
N ASN A 141 -13.70 -7.14 -15.01
CA ASN A 141 -15.04 -7.17 -15.63
C ASN A 141 -16.07 -7.97 -14.81
N SER A 142 -15.68 -8.43 -13.62
CA SER A 142 -16.52 -9.21 -12.71
C SER A 142 -17.16 -8.34 -11.63
N ARG A 143 -18.26 -8.85 -11.07
CA ARG A 143 -18.89 -8.32 -9.86
C ARG A 143 -18.46 -9.13 -8.65
N ILE A 144 -17.96 -8.43 -7.63
CA ILE A 144 -17.43 -9.05 -6.41
C ILE A 144 -18.17 -8.46 -5.22
N GLY A 145 -18.65 -9.32 -4.31
CA GLY A 145 -19.35 -8.88 -3.11
C GLY A 145 -18.88 -9.65 -1.88
N LEU A 146 -18.47 -8.92 -0.84
CA LEU A 146 -18.18 -9.46 0.49
C LEU A 146 -19.17 -8.84 1.47
N VAL A 147 -20.06 -9.66 2.04
CA VAL A 147 -21.18 -9.17 2.87
C VAL A 147 -21.18 -9.86 4.22
N ASN A 148 -21.20 -9.09 5.31
CA ASN A 148 -21.15 -9.59 6.69
C ASN A 148 -19.86 -10.37 7.01
N VAL A 149 -18.78 -10.11 6.29
CA VAL A 149 -17.48 -10.79 6.47
C VAL A 149 -16.45 -9.79 6.94
N ASP A 150 -15.92 -9.98 8.16
CA ASP A 150 -14.71 -9.30 8.60
C ASP A 150 -13.51 -9.89 7.87
N VAL A 151 -12.66 -9.03 7.32
CA VAL A 151 -11.47 -9.48 6.61
C VAL A 151 -10.25 -8.83 7.23
N THR A 152 -9.42 -9.61 7.89
CA THR A 152 -8.29 -9.09 8.65
C THR A 152 -6.99 -9.79 8.28
N SER A 153 -5.89 -9.09 8.44
CA SER A 153 -4.56 -9.68 8.44
C SER A 153 -4.32 -10.44 9.74
N ALA A 154 -3.58 -11.54 9.64
CA ALA A 154 -2.95 -12.19 10.77
C ALA A 154 -2.06 -11.22 11.56
N VAL A 155 -1.74 -11.57 12.80
CA VAL A 155 -0.96 -10.71 13.70
C VAL A 155 0.35 -10.34 13.02
N THR A 156 0.58 -9.04 12.81
CA THR A 156 1.82 -8.55 12.24
C THR A 156 2.89 -8.52 13.32
N ILE A 157 4.12 -8.81 12.94
CA ILE A 157 5.27 -8.54 13.80
C ILE A 157 5.36 -7.02 14.02
N GLU A 158 5.48 -6.61 15.29
CA GLU A 158 5.46 -5.19 15.67
C GLU A 158 6.73 -4.46 15.23
N GLU A 159 7.84 -5.21 15.12
CA GLU A 159 9.13 -4.67 14.74
C GLU A 159 9.53 -4.99 13.29
N VAL A 160 8.63 -4.99 12.30
CA VAL A 160 9.06 -5.06 10.87
C VAL A 160 8.35 -4.02 10.04
N GLN A 161 9.02 -3.53 8.97
CA GLN A 161 8.42 -2.72 7.93
C GLN A 161 7.12 -3.41 7.53
N PRO A 162 5.96 -2.75 7.71
CA PRO A 162 4.75 -3.52 7.76
C PRO A 162 4.47 -4.16 6.42
N PHE A 163 4.11 -5.43 6.46
CA PHE A 163 3.67 -6.17 5.29
C PHE A 163 2.18 -5.92 5.11
N TYR A 164 1.84 -4.99 4.21
CA TYR A 164 0.45 -4.65 3.92
C TYR A 164 -0.17 -5.71 3.02
N ARG A 165 -1.14 -6.43 3.56
CA ARG A 165 -1.99 -7.29 2.74
C ARG A 165 -3.09 -6.45 2.14
N CYS A 166 -3.33 -6.71 0.86
CA CYS A 166 -4.29 -5.98 0.05
C CYS A 166 -5.32 -6.97 -0.49
N LEU A 167 -6.61 -6.61 -0.47
CA LEU A 167 -7.66 -7.51 -0.93
C LEU A 167 -7.58 -7.67 -2.44
N PHE A 168 -7.44 -6.57 -3.18
CA PHE A 168 -7.57 -6.58 -4.63
C PHE A 168 -6.37 -5.91 -5.35
N THR A 169 -6.01 -6.46 -6.50
CA THR A 169 -5.20 -5.79 -7.53
C THR A 169 -5.80 -6.06 -8.89
N ASN A 170 -5.55 -5.18 -9.86
CA ASN A 170 -5.89 -5.43 -11.26
C ASN A 170 -4.79 -4.90 -12.20
N SER A 171 -4.90 -5.25 -13.48
CA SER A 171 -4.02 -4.77 -14.55
C SER A 171 -4.44 -3.40 -15.06
N VAL A 172 -3.47 -2.61 -15.51
CA VAL A 172 -3.71 -1.33 -16.20
C VAL A 172 -4.13 -1.60 -17.65
N GLU A 173 -5.38 -1.98 -17.86
CA GLU A 173 -5.92 -2.32 -19.18
C GLU A 173 -7.16 -1.51 -19.55
N LYS A 174 -7.42 -1.37 -20.86
CA LYS A 174 -8.60 -0.66 -21.36
C LYS A 174 -9.87 -1.51 -21.34
N GLY A 175 -11.02 -0.85 -21.19
CA GLY A 175 -12.36 -1.46 -21.30
C GLY A 175 -12.71 -2.37 -20.12
N GLN A 176 -12.43 -1.90 -18.90
CA GLN A 176 -12.79 -2.57 -17.64
C GLN A 176 -14.16 -2.04 -17.16
N THR A 177 -15.04 -2.93 -16.68
CA THR A 177 -16.45 -2.58 -16.35
C THR A 177 -17.01 -3.28 -15.11
N GLY A 178 -16.17 -3.79 -14.21
CA GLY A 178 -16.63 -4.51 -13.01
C GLY A 178 -17.06 -3.61 -11.82
N SER A 179 -17.60 -4.28 -10.79
CA SER A 179 -17.99 -3.67 -9.50
C SER A 179 -17.50 -4.51 -8.33
N ILE A 180 -17.04 -3.88 -7.24
CA ILE A 180 -16.61 -4.56 -6.01
C ILE A 180 -17.33 -3.90 -4.85
N ALA A 181 -17.94 -4.71 -3.99
CA ALA A 181 -18.58 -4.26 -2.78
C ALA A 181 -18.03 -4.96 -1.54
N LEU A 182 -17.76 -4.18 -0.49
CA LEU A 182 -17.57 -4.67 0.87
C LEU A 182 -18.66 -4.04 1.73
N ILE A 183 -19.46 -4.86 2.40
CA ILE A 183 -20.64 -4.45 3.16
C ILE A 183 -20.62 -5.06 4.56
N ASN A 184 -20.80 -4.23 5.59
CA ASN A 184 -20.84 -4.62 7.00
C ASN A 184 -19.59 -5.40 7.44
N SER A 185 -18.43 -4.74 7.33
CA SER A 185 -17.12 -5.36 7.52
C SER A 185 -16.19 -4.52 8.39
N LYS A 186 -15.47 -5.21 9.28
CA LYS A 186 -14.30 -4.69 9.98
C LYS A 186 -13.06 -5.22 9.29
N THR A 187 -12.11 -4.33 9.04
CA THR A 187 -10.87 -4.70 8.33
C THR A 187 -9.70 -3.82 8.72
N ASN A 188 -8.51 -4.42 8.68
CA ASN A 188 -7.22 -3.72 8.75
C ASN A 188 -6.40 -3.88 7.47
N MET A 189 -7.01 -4.47 6.43
CA MET A 189 -6.39 -4.72 5.14
C MET A 189 -6.66 -3.57 4.18
N GLU A 190 -5.69 -3.29 3.32
CA GLU A 190 -5.88 -2.38 2.20
C GLU A 190 -6.98 -2.95 1.28
N PHE A 191 -7.96 -2.13 0.94
CA PHE A 191 -9.02 -2.50 0.02
C PHE A 191 -8.45 -2.87 -1.34
N GLY A 192 -7.58 -2.05 -1.92
CA GLY A 192 -7.09 -2.35 -3.25
C GLY A 192 -6.09 -1.35 -3.82
N LEU A 193 -5.18 -1.86 -4.63
CA LEU A 193 -4.47 -1.10 -5.67
C LEU A 193 -5.22 -1.28 -6.99
N LEU A 194 -6.07 -0.31 -7.33
CA LEU A 194 -7.05 -0.47 -8.40
C LEU A 194 -6.90 0.60 -9.49
N TYR A 195 -6.95 0.14 -10.74
CA TYR A 195 -6.74 0.93 -11.94
C TYR A 195 -7.98 0.96 -12.83
N SER A 196 -8.37 2.14 -13.33
CA SER A 196 -9.45 2.27 -14.30
C SER A 196 -9.01 1.97 -15.74
N GLY A 197 -9.98 1.58 -16.58
CA GLY A 197 -9.76 1.17 -17.97
C GLY A 197 -10.46 2.00 -19.05
N GLY A 198 -11.29 2.98 -18.73
CA GLY A 198 -11.93 3.80 -19.76
C GLY A 198 -12.95 4.80 -19.24
N ASP A 199 -13.37 5.72 -20.12
CA ASP A 199 -14.20 6.87 -19.76
C ASP A 199 -15.70 6.57 -19.70
N ASP A 200 -16.19 5.57 -20.46
CA ASP A 200 -17.61 5.40 -20.75
C ASP A 200 -18.42 4.79 -19.59
N THR A 201 -17.88 3.76 -18.92
CA THR A 201 -18.55 3.08 -17.81
C THR A 201 -17.65 3.11 -16.57
N PRO A 202 -18.11 3.66 -15.43
CA PRO A 202 -17.30 3.69 -14.23
C PRO A 202 -17.16 2.30 -13.63
N LEU A 203 -15.91 1.91 -13.33
CA LEU A 203 -15.63 0.88 -12.35
C LEU A 203 -16.10 1.37 -10.99
N THR A 204 -16.92 0.56 -10.32
CA THR A 204 -17.57 0.98 -9.08
C THR A 204 -17.00 0.22 -7.89
N ILE A 205 -16.50 0.96 -6.92
CA ILE A 205 -16.07 0.46 -5.62
C ILE A 205 -17.12 0.89 -4.60
N ILE A 206 -17.68 -0.07 -3.87
CA ILE A 206 -18.73 0.14 -2.88
C ILE A 206 -18.22 -0.28 -1.51
N GLN A 207 -18.35 0.61 -0.55
CA GLN A 207 -17.97 0.45 0.84
C GLN A 207 -19.18 0.90 1.67
N LYS A 208 -19.86 -0.04 2.33
CA LYS A 208 -21.04 0.24 3.15
C LYS A 208 -20.86 -0.36 4.54
N ASP A 209 -21.07 0.45 5.58
CA ASP A 209 -20.93 0.04 6.98
C ASP A 209 -19.54 -0.57 7.27
N ILE A 210 -18.49 0.14 6.85
CA ILE A 210 -17.09 -0.27 7.02
C ILE A 210 -16.47 0.36 8.25
N ASP A 211 -15.79 -0.45 9.05
CA ASP A 211 -14.92 -0.01 10.15
C ASP A 211 -13.48 -0.43 9.81
N PHE A 212 -12.74 0.48 9.20
CA PHE A 212 -11.34 0.27 8.83
C PHE A 212 -10.42 0.88 9.88
N LYS A 213 -9.45 0.07 10.32
CA LYS A 213 -8.34 0.54 11.15
C LYS A 213 -7.03 -0.07 10.68
N GLY A 214 -6.24 0.71 9.94
CA GLY A 214 -5.02 0.21 9.30
C GLY A 214 -4.16 1.33 8.73
N ILE A 215 -3.15 0.97 7.95
CA ILE A 215 -2.10 1.92 7.54
C ILE A 215 -2.42 2.55 6.16
N ILE A 216 -2.99 1.77 5.24
CA ILE A 216 -3.44 2.20 3.92
C ILE A 216 -4.84 1.62 3.70
N TRP A 217 -5.79 2.46 3.29
CA TRP A 217 -7.13 1.98 2.95
C TRP A 217 -7.26 1.66 1.45
N GLN A 218 -7.00 2.61 0.55
CA GLN A 218 -7.13 2.37 -0.89
C GLN A 218 -6.17 3.21 -1.74
N GLU A 219 -5.58 2.58 -2.76
CA GLU A 219 -4.74 3.22 -3.77
C GLU A 219 -5.40 3.12 -5.14
N LEU A 220 -6.01 4.21 -5.59
CA LEU A 220 -6.85 4.22 -6.79
C LEU A 220 -6.23 5.11 -7.86
N LYS A 221 -6.25 4.68 -9.13
CA LYS A 221 -5.65 5.43 -10.26
C LYS A 221 -6.46 5.31 -11.55
N ALA A 222 -6.65 6.42 -12.27
CA ALA A 222 -7.31 6.42 -13.58
C ALA A 222 -6.31 6.55 -14.74
N ASN A 223 -5.47 5.53 -14.91
CA ASN A 223 -4.32 5.56 -15.83
C ASN A 223 -4.70 5.67 -17.32
N ASN A 224 -5.90 5.23 -17.71
CA ASN A 224 -6.32 5.14 -19.11
C ASN A 224 -7.48 6.10 -19.48
N GLY A 225 -7.75 7.10 -18.64
CA GLY A 225 -8.94 7.96 -18.72
C GLY A 225 -10.01 7.52 -17.72
N GLY A 226 -10.69 8.52 -17.13
CA GLY A 226 -11.81 8.52 -16.18
C GLY A 226 -12.24 7.21 -15.49
N GLY A 227 -13.53 7.13 -15.15
CA GLY A 227 -14.20 5.85 -14.94
C GLY A 227 -13.85 5.06 -13.66
N LEU A 228 -13.52 5.71 -12.55
CA LEU A 228 -13.56 5.07 -11.23
C LEU A 228 -14.49 5.87 -10.32
N LEU A 229 -15.49 5.17 -9.77
CA LEU A 229 -16.45 5.69 -8.81
C LEU A 229 -16.26 4.97 -7.47
N VAL A 230 -16.06 5.74 -6.42
CA VAL A 230 -16.04 5.25 -5.04
C VAL A 230 -17.34 5.66 -4.36
N VAL A 231 -18.05 4.69 -3.81
CA VAL A 231 -19.27 4.85 -3.01
C VAL A 231 -18.95 4.45 -1.58
N MET A 232 -19.00 5.41 -0.65
CA MET A 232 -18.79 5.18 0.79
C MET A 232 -20.06 5.54 1.56
N ASP A 233 -20.71 4.58 2.20
CA ASP A 233 -21.91 4.80 3.00
C ASP A 233 -21.69 4.32 4.43
N HIS A 234 -21.79 5.22 5.41
CA HIS A 234 -21.58 4.91 6.83
C HIS A 234 -20.23 4.25 7.14
N CYS A 235 -19.14 4.77 6.56
CA CYS A 235 -17.79 4.25 6.76
C CYS A 235 -17.04 5.03 7.85
N ARG A 236 -16.31 4.32 8.71
CA ARG A 236 -15.32 4.87 9.61
C ARG A 236 -13.95 4.36 9.19
N LEU A 237 -13.08 5.27 8.74
CA LEU A 237 -11.74 4.95 8.27
C LEU A 237 -10.73 5.63 9.20
N GLU A 238 -9.89 4.85 9.88
CA GLU A 238 -8.91 5.34 10.83
C GLU A 238 -7.51 4.89 10.42
N GLN A 239 -6.63 5.85 10.11
CA GLN A 239 -5.22 5.55 9.84
C GLN A 239 -4.48 5.27 11.14
N ILE A 240 -3.72 4.18 11.17
CA ILE A 240 -2.69 3.93 12.19
C ILE A 240 -1.34 4.21 11.53
N ASP A 241 -0.49 4.99 12.18
CA ASP A 241 0.91 5.08 11.80
C ASP A 241 1.66 3.85 12.30
N PRO A 242 2.40 3.11 11.45
CA PRO A 242 3.24 2.03 11.93
C PRO A 242 4.42 2.57 12.72
N PRO A 243 5.04 1.72 13.56
CA PRO A 243 6.33 2.05 14.13
C PRO A 243 7.35 2.25 13.01
N VAL A 244 7.93 3.45 12.98
CA VAL A 244 8.97 3.84 12.01
C VAL A 244 10.36 3.85 12.63
N TYR A 245 10.48 3.52 13.91
CA TYR A 245 11.76 3.43 14.60
C TYR A 245 11.74 2.37 15.70
N PHE A 246 12.93 1.86 16.02
CA PHE A 246 13.15 0.90 17.10
C PHE A 246 14.36 1.30 17.91
N GLU A 247 14.19 1.34 19.23
CA GLU A 247 15.28 1.53 20.18
C GLU A 247 16.10 0.24 20.27
N LYS A 248 17.42 0.32 20.13
CA LYS A 248 18.33 -0.82 20.12
C LYS A 248 19.66 -0.48 20.79
N ASN A 249 20.33 -1.50 21.32
CA ASN A 249 21.73 -1.41 21.74
C ASN A 249 22.65 -1.71 20.55
N LEU A 250 23.48 -0.74 20.21
CA LEU A 250 24.30 -0.71 19.01
C LEU A 250 25.78 -0.71 19.37
N ARG A 251 26.58 -1.52 18.67
CA ARG A 251 28.04 -1.44 18.71
C ARG A 251 28.56 -1.06 17.35
N PHE A 252 29.52 -0.14 17.33
CA PHE A 252 30.11 0.37 16.11
C PHE A 252 31.51 -0.20 15.93
N SER A 253 31.80 -0.58 14.70
CA SER A 253 33.17 -0.70 14.22
C SER A 253 33.41 0.35 13.13
N LYS A 254 34.60 0.33 12.54
CA LYS A 254 35.03 1.34 11.57
C LYS A 254 34.05 1.52 10.41
N ASN A 255 33.41 0.45 9.96
CA ASN A 255 32.56 0.44 8.77
C ASN A 255 31.25 -0.32 9.00
N THR A 256 30.88 -0.56 10.26
CA THR A 256 29.82 -1.50 10.58
C THR A 256 29.07 -1.10 11.84
N VAL A 257 27.81 -1.51 11.91
CA VAL A 257 27.03 -1.47 13.15
C VAL A 257 26.44 -2.85 13.41
N THR A 258 26.56 -3.33 14.64
CA THR A 258 25.95 -4.58 15.11
C THR A 258 24.90 -4.30 16.18
N LEU A 259 23.89 -5.17 16.22
CA LEU A 259 22.88 -5.20 17.26
C LEU A 259 23.27 -6.22 18.34
N ASP A 260 23.08 -5.86 19.60
CA ASP A 260 23.17 -6.83 20.69
C ASP A 260 21.96 -7.79 20.70
N GLU A 261 20.77 -7.31 20.29
CA GLU A 261 19.52 -8.09 20.16
C GLU A 261 18.63 -7.56 19.02
N GLY A 262 17.84 -8.45 18.41
CA GLY A 262 16.93 -8.14 17.31
C GLY A 262 17.60 -8.24 15.94
N SER A 263 16.91 -7.76 14.91
CA SER A 263 17.46 -7.69 13.56
C SER A 263 17.22 -6.33 12.89
N PHE A 264 17.96 -6.06 11.82
CA PHE A 264 17.78 -4.86 11.00
C PHE A 264 16.85 -5.06 9.79
N PHE A 265 16.50 -6.31 9.41
CA PHE A 265 15.44 -6.56 8.40
C PHE A 265 14.08 -6.03 8.85
N GLN A 266 13.99 -5.70 10.13
CA GLN A 266 12.92 -4.94 10.73
C GLN A 266 12.58 -3.66 9.94
N LEU A 267 13.47 -3.08 9.13
CA LEU A 267 13.11 -2.04 8.17
C LEU A 267 14.01 -2.21 6.93
N GLU A 268 13.52 -2.74 5.81
CA GLU A 268 14.41 -2.96 4.66
C GLU A 268 14.76 -1.64 3.95
N ASN A 269 16.01 -1.52 3.50
CA ASN A 269 16.55 -0.39 2.73
C ASN A 269 16.08 -0.34 1.26
N MET A 270 15.03 -1.08 0.86
CA MET A 270 14.67 -1.24 -0.56
C MET A 270 13.21 -0.92 -0.90
N PHE A 271 12.58 0.04 -0.24
CA PHE A 271 11.20 0.40 -0.61
C PHE A 271 11.12 1.33 -1.85
N GLN A 272 10.49 0.79 -2.90
CA GLN A 272 9.90 1.41 -4.10
C GLN A 272 10.53 2.72 -4.64
N GLY A 273 11.40 2.57 -5.64
CA GLY A 273 11.23 3.15 -6.99
C GLY A 273 11.48 4.64 -7.23
N PHE A 274 11.51 5.50 -6.21
CA PHE A 274 11.81 6.93 -6.39
C PHE A 274 12.88 7.48 -5.45
N GLY A 275 13.58 6.61 -4.72
CA GLY A 275 14.89 6.95 -4.16
C GLY A 275 14.89 7.98 -3.02
N ASN A 276 13.80 8.06 -2.27
CA ASN A 276 13.55 9.12 -1.29
C ASN A 276 13.24 8.60 0.13
N SER A 277 13.45 7.31 0.35
CA SER A 277 13.34 6.64 1.63
C SER A 277 14.64 5.87 1.91
N SER A 278 15.04 5.78 3.17
CA SER A 278 16.23 5.03 3.61
C SER A 278 16.14 4.78 5.11
N ASN A 279 16.79 3.71 5.57
CA ASN A 279 17.01 3.53 6.99
C ASN A 279 18.25 4.28 7.44
N ILE A 280 18.14 4.84 8.64
CA ILE A 280 19.25 5.46 9.33
C ILE A 280 19.38 4.87 10.72
N ILE A 281 20.55 5.08 11.29
CA ILE A 281 20.76 4.96 12.72
C ILE A 281 20.90 6.36 13.31
N PHE A 282 20.24 6.62 14.43
CA PHE A 282 20.45 7.82 15.23
C PHE A 282 20.99 7.43 16.61
N VAL A 283 22.16 7.95 16.98
CA VAL A 283 22.80 7.71 18.27
C VAL A 283 23.62 8.92 18.67
N ASP A 284 23.55 9.35 19.94
CA ASP A 284 24.34 10.46 20.47
C ASP A 284 24.31 11.75 19.61
N GLY A 285 23.17 12.08 18.99
CA GLY A 285 23.05 13.26 18.11
C GLY A 285 23.64 13.09 16.71
N MET A 286 24.13 11.90 16.36
CA MET A 286 24.71 11.56 15.06
C MET A 286 23.74 10.71 14.24
N THR A 287 23.68 10.96 12.93
CA THR A 287 22.95 10.12 11.99
C THR A 287 23.91 9.27 11.17
N PHE A 288 23.59 8.01 10.94
CA PHE A 288 24.34 7.12 10.06
C PHE A 288 23.40 6.63 8.98
N LEU A 289 23.71 6.91 7.72
CA LEU A 289 22.96 6.33 6.61
C LEU A 289 23.25 4.83 6.54
N LEU A 290 22.21 4.01 6.30
CA LEU A 290 22.37 2.59 5.98
C LEU A 290 22.24 2.41 4.46
N PRO A 291 23.35 2.31 3.71
CA PRO A 291 23.28 2.15 2.26
C PRO A 291 22.69 0.80 1.85
N PRO A 292 22.04 0.70 0.68
CA PRO A 292 21.54 -0.57 0.18
C PRO A 292 22.71 -1.49 -0.18
N VAL A 293 22.49 -2.81 -0.13
CA VAL A 293 23.53 -3.82 -0.48
C VAL A 293 24.09 -3.57 -1.89
N THR A 294 23.23 -3.18 -2.82
CA THR A 294 23.60 -2.84 -4.20
C THR A 294 24.62 -1.71 -4.27
N PHE A 295 24.56 -0.73 -3.35
CA PHE A 295 25.58 0.30 -3.27
C PHE A 295 26.95 -0.28 -2.95
N PHE A 296 27.05 -1.07 -1.87
CA PHE A 296 28.32 -1.63 -1.44
C PHE A 296 28.93 -2.50 -2.54
N LEU A 297 28.13 -3.38 -3.14
CA LEU A 297 28.58 -4.20 -4.25
C LEU A 297 29.03 -3.36 -5.45
N ASN A 298 28.26 -2.37 -5.90
CA ASN A 298 28.60 -1.65 -7.13
C ASN A 298 29.74 -0.63 -6.91
N TYR A 299 29.63 0.21 -5.88
CA TYR A 299 30.60 1.27 -5.62
C TYR A 299 31.94 0.72 -5.12
N HIS A 300 31.94 -0.20 -4.15
CA HIS A 300 33.21 -0.77 -3.68
C HIS A 300 33.87 -1.64 -4.74
N ASN A 301 33.14 -2.51 -5.43
CA ASN A 301 33.77 -3.36 -6.43
C ASN A 301 34.32 -2.52 -7.60
N ARG A 302 33.61 -1.46 -8.04
CA ARG A 302 34.05 -0.62 -9.17
C ARG A 302 35.21 0.31 -8.83
N TYR A 303 35.17 1.00 -7.68
CA TYR A 303 36.13 2.07 -7.38
C TYR A 303 37.15 1.68 -6.31
N ASN A 304 36.80 0.79 -5.39
CA ASN A 304 37.71 0.37 -4.32
C ASN A 304 38.47 -0.92 -4.65
N GLN A 305 38.04 -1.66 -5.68
CA GLN A 305 38.62 -2.93 -6.13
C GLN A 305 38.55 -4.04 -5.07
N ASP A 306 37.69 -3.89 -4.07
CA ASP A 306 37.41 -4.90 -3.05
C ASP A 306 36.16 -5.67 -3.47
N SER A 307 36.21 -7.01 -3.45
CA SER A 307 35.04 -7.86 -3.75
C SER A 307 34.19 -8.06 -2.50
N ILE A 308 33.16 -7.24 -2.30
CA ILE A 308 32.15 -7.52 -1.28
C ILE A 308 31.19 -8.57 -1.86
N LYS A 309 30.93 -9.65 -1.12
CA LYS A 309 29.95 -10.67 -1.51
C LYS A 309 28.61 -10.46 -0.82
N GLU A 310 28.66 -10.04 0.45
CA GLU A 310 27.50 -9.76 1.29
C GLU A 310 27.80 -8.51 2.14
N ALA A 311 26.79 -7.67 2.34
CA ALA A 311 26.96 -6.34 2.96
C ALA A 311 26.08 -6.13 4.20
N ASN A 312 24.90 -6.77 4.28
CA ASN A 312 23.93 -6.56 5.34
C ASN A 312 23.28 -7.90 5.73
N HIS A 313 23.14 -8.13 7.04
CA HIS A 313 22.58 -9.32 7.67
C HIS A 313 21.75 -8.93 8.91
N ASP A 314 21.02 -9.89 9.49
CA ASP A 314 20.13 -9.64 10.63
C ASP A 314 20.80 -8.82 11.75
N SER A 315 21.97 -9.25 12.19
CA SER A 315 22.66 -8.68 13.35
C SER A 315 23.73 -7.64 13.01
N TYR A 316 23.93 -7.33 11.72
CA TYR A 316 25.08 -6.55 11.26
C TYR A 316 24.80 -5.81 9.95
N HIS A 317 25.13 -4.53 9.91
CA HIS A 317 25.01 -3.69 8.72
C HIS A 317 26.31 -2.97 8.41
N LEU A 318 26.64 -2.90 7.12
CA LEU A 318 27.68 -1.99 6.66
C LEU A 318 27.16 -0.54 6.68
N ILE A 319 27.99 0.35 7.19
CA ILE A 319 27.85 1.81 7.09
C ILE A 319 29.01 2.37 6.26
N HIS A 320 28.92 3.62 5.82
CA HIS A 320 30.14 4.27 5.35
C HIS A 320 31.17 4.32 6.48
N GLN A 321 32.44 4.36 6.10
CA GLN A 321 33.51 4.23 7.08
C GLN A 321 33.56 5.48 7.98
N ILE A 322 33.53 5.29 9.29
CA ILE A 322 33.82 6.33 10.28
C ILE A 322 35.29 6.72 10.13
N PRO A 323 35.59 8.00 9.82
CA PRO A 323 36.97 8.44 9.68
C PRO A 323 37.68 8.56 11.02
N LYS A 324 39.01 8.51 10.99
CA LYS A 324 39.87 8.85 12.13
C LYS A 324 40.59 10.17 11.89
N ALA A 325 41.03 10.82 12.96
CA ALA A 325 41.94 11.96 12.86
C ALA A 325 43.20 11.61 12.02
N GLY A 326 43.60 12.52 11.15
CA GLY A 326 44.70 12.37 10.18
C GLY A 326 44.34 11.61 8.89
N GLU A 327 43.16 11.01 8.79
CA GLU A 327 42.76 10.30 7.58
C GLU A 327 42.47 11.25 6.42
N LYS A 328 42.93 10.88 5.21
CA LYS A 328 42.76 11.65 3.97
C LYS A 328 41.92 10.89 2.96
N PHE A 329 40.99 11.58 2.31
CA PHE A 329 40.13 11.01 1.27
C PHE A 329 39.58 12.11 0.35
N LEU A 330 38.95 11.70 -0.75
CA LEU A 330 38.38 12.63 -1.72
C LEU A 330 36.89 12.86 -1.44
N MET A 331 36.47 14.11 -1.52
CA MET A 331 35.08 14.53 -1.56
C MET A 331 34.87 15.46 -2.75
N SER A 332 33.62 15.68 -3.14
CA SER A 332 33.30 16.74 -4.10
C SER A 332 32.63 17.92 -3.41
N ARG A 333 32.87 19.11 -3.96
CA ARG A 333 32.02 20.27 -3.71
C ARG A 333 30.58 19.90 -4.07
N SER A 334 29.63 20.42 -3.31
CA SER A 334 28.22 20.24 -3.60
C SER A 334 27.81 21.13 -4.78
N TYR A 335 26.83 20.67 -5.54
CA TYR A 335 26.27 21.36 -6.69
C TYR A 335 24.77 21.07 -6.88
N THR A 336 24.05 22.00 -7.51
CA THR A 336 22.62 21.88 -7.84
C THR A 336 22.39 20.87 -8.99
N THR A 337 21.14 20.61 -9.34
CA THR A 337 20.81 19.80 -10.52
C THR A 337 21.31 20.44 -11.82
N SER A 338 21.38 21.78 -11.90
CA SER A 338 21.96 22.54 -13.01
C SER A 338 23.50 22.55 -13.03
N GLY A 339 24.15 22.01 -11.99
CA GLY A 339 25.62 21.97 -11.88
C GLY A 339 26.24 23.19 -11.21
N GLU A 340 25.43 24.13 -10.70
CA GLU A 340 25.91 25.29 -9.96
C GLU A 340 26.47 24.87 -8.61
N ILE A 341 27.66 25.34 -8.27
CA ILE A 341 28.32 24.98 -7.02
C ILE A 341 27.63 25.65 -5.83
N LYS A 342 27.40 24.89 -4.76
CA LYS A 342 27.03 25.43 -3.45
C LYS A 342 28.31 25.78 -2.68
N PRO A 343 28.63 27.06 -2.46
CA PRO A 343 29.97 27.47 -2.03
C PRO A 343 30.44 26.89 -0.69
N ASP A 344 29.51 26.66 0.23
CA ASP A 344 29.75 26.24 1.62
C ASP A 344 29.36 24.76 1.86
N MET A 345 29.23 23.95 0.81
CA MET A 345 28.78 22.57 0.94
C MET A 345 29.69 21.58 0.20
N ILE A 346 29.86 20.40 0.81
CA ILE A 346 30.54 19.24 0.24
C ILE A 346 29.63 18.00 0.33
N ARG A 347 29.92 16.96 -0.46
CA ARG A 347 29.19 15.67 -0.43
C ARG A 347 30.13 14.47 -0.40
N ASN A 348 29.69 13.39 0.25
CA ASN A 348 30.53 12.21 0.52
C ASN A 348 30.69 11.27 -0.69
N VAL A 349 29.72 11.21 -1.61
CA VAL A 349 29.88 10.50 -2.88
C VAL A 349 30.13 11.43 -4.04
N ILE A 350 31.19 11.09 -4.77
CA ILE A 350 31.63 11.76 -5.99
C ILE A 350 30.95 11.07 -7.17
N ASN A 351 30.14 11.82 -7.92
CA ASN A 351 29.59 11.37 -9.20
C ASN A 351 30.60 11.61 -10.33
N TRP A 352 31.61 10.73 -10.43
CA TRP A 352 32.70 10.84 -11.39
C TRP A 352 32.22 11.01 -12.85
N GLU A 353 31.17 10.28 -13.23
CA GLU A 353 30.59 10.31 -14.57
C GLU A 353 29.93 11.66 -14.88
N LYS A 354 29.09 12.16 -13.98
CA LYS A 354 28.43 13.46 -14.14
C LYS A 354 29.44 14.61 -14.20
N LEU A 355 30.54 14.49 -13.47
CA LEU A 355 31.61 15.49 -13.49
C LEU A 355 32.51 15.38 -14.73
N GLY A 356 32.43 14.29 -15.51
CA GLY A 356 33.32 14.05 -16.64
C GLY A 356 34.79 13.88 -16.22
N ILE A 357 35.04 13.41 -15.00
CA ILE A 357 36.39 13.24 -14.44
C ILE A 357 36.71 11.75 -14.31
N ASN A 358 37.94 11.37 -14.66
CA ASN A 358 38.41 10.00 -14.48
C ASN A 358 38.32 9.57 -13.01
N SER A 359 37.63 8.46 -12.77
CA SER A 359 37.44 7.92 -11.43
C SER A 359 38.75 7.49 -10.79
N LYS A 360 38.90 7.76 -9.50
CA LYS A 360 40.02 7.29 -8.66
C LYS A 360 39.50 6.45 -7.51
N LYS A 361 40.36 5.60 -6.95
CA LYS A 361 40.04 4.84 -5.73
C LYS A 361 39.67 5.81 -4.61
N ASN A 362 38.48 5.64 -4.07
CA ASN A 362 37.94 6.49 -3.02
C ASN A 362 36.94 5.71 -2.17
N LEU A 363 37.16 5.74 -0.86
CA LEU A 363 36.23 5.17 0.10
C LEU A 363 35.33 6.30 0.61
N VAL A 364 34.02 6.07 0.68
CA VAL A 364 33.08 7.03 1.27
C VAL A 364 33.27 7.08 2.79
N ARG A 365 33.20 8.28 3.38
CA ARG A 365 33.23 8.46 4.84
C ARG A 365 31.89 8.89 5.39
N GLU A 366 31.60 8.39 6.59
CA GLU A 366 30.45 8.79 7.39
C GLU A 366 30.85 9.94 8.31
N LEU A 367 30.86 11.15 7.75
CA LEU A 367 31.12 12.38 8.51
C LEU A 367 29.87 12.79 9.32
N GLN A 368 30.09 13.57 10.38
CA GLN A 368 29.05 14.02 11.30
C GLN A 368 29.06 15.55 11.47
N ALA A 369 27.91 16.12 11.84
CA ALA A 369 27.85 17.52 12.25
C ALA A 369 28.75 17.73 13.48
N GLY A 370 29.72 18.62 13.39
CA GLY A 370 30.75 18.89 14.41
C GLY A 370 32.13 18.30 14.10
N ASP A 371 32.26 17.48 13.07
CA ASP A 371 33.57 17.05 12.57
C ASP A 371 34.39 18.26 12.08
N ARG A 372 35.70 18.21 12.29
CA ARG A 372 36.64 19.23 11.83
C ARG A 372 37.51 18.67 10.71
N LEU A 373 37.64 19.43 9.65
CA LEU A 373 38.30 19.05 8.41
C LEU A 373 39.40 20.06 8.06
N LEU A 374 40.44 19.61 7.37
CA LEU A 374 41.42 20.46 6.71
C LEU A 374 41.26 20.28 5.21
N ILE A 375 40.96 21.38 4.52
CA ILE A 375 40.78 21.42 3.07
C ILE A 375 41.70 22.51 2.54
N HIS A 376 42.68 22.11 1.72
CA HIS A 376 43.67 23.02 1.16
C HIS A 376 44.41 23.89 2.20
N GLY A 377 44.73 23.31 3.36
CA GLY A 377 45.45 24.01 4.44
C GLY A 377 44.59 24.90 5.33
N GLU A 378 43.27 24.98 5.07
CA GLU A 378 42.33 25.72 5.90
C GLU A 378 41.42 24.78 6.69
N GLU A 379 41.15 25.13 7.96
CA GLU A 379 40.33 24.32 8.84
C GLU A 379 38.84 24.66 8.73
N TYR A 380 37.99 23.68 8.48
CA TYR A 380 36.54 23.84 8.39
C TYR A 380 35.84 22.99 9.45
N THR A 381 34.67 23.43 9.90
CA THR A 381 33.79 22.64 10.77
C THR A 381 32.50 22.31 10.04
N ILE A 382 32.06 21.06 10.10
CA ILE A 382 30.75 20.68 9.57
C ILE A 382 29.67 21.22 10.52
N LYS A 383 28.88 22.19 10.08
CA LYS A 383 27.78 22.76 10.86
C LYS A 383 26.52 21.91 10.77
N VAL A 384 26.27 21.35 9.58
CA VAL A 384 25.07 20.57 9.27
C VAL A 384 25.46 19.34 8.48
N LYS A 385 24.88 18.20 8.84
CA LYS A 385 24.78 17.03 7.98
C LYS A 385 23.32 16.84 7.60
N ASP A 386 23.08 16.64 6.31
CA ASP A 386 21.77 16.32 5.78
C ASP A 386 21.92 15.33 4.62
N ARG A 387 20.81 14.77 4.15
CA ARG A 387 20.80 14.03 2.89
C ARG A 387 20.81 14.96 1.68
N LEU A 388 21.17 14.43 0.51
CA LEU A 388 20.82 15.09 -0.75
C LEU A 388 19.29 15.19 -0.89
N VAL A 389 18.80 16.27 -1.48
CA VAL A 389 17.35 16.51 -1.65
C VAL A 389 16.83 15.82 -2.92
N GLY A 390 15.65 15.20 -2.78
CA GLY A 390 14.91 14.62 -3.89
C GLY A 390 15.66 13.49 -4.59
N ASN A 391 15.44 13.34 -5.90
CA ASN A 391 15.99 12.22 -6.65
C ASN A 391 17.53 12.13 -6.61
N ALA A 392 18.22 13.24 -6.33
CA ALA A 392 19.68 13.24 -6.17
C ALA A 392 20.13 12.37 -4.98
N PHE A 393 19.27 12.18 -3.97
CA PHE A 393 19.55 11.28 -2.85
C PHE A 393 19.91 9.88 -3.31
N ALA A 394 19.11 9.32 -4.23
CA ALA A 394 19.31 7.96 -4.74
C ALA A 394 20.02 7.82 -6.09
N SER A 395 20.16 8.91 -6.84
CA SER A 395 20.75 8.90 -8.18
C SER A 395 22.16 9.46 -8.27
N GLU A 396 22.77 9.87 -7.14
CA GLU A 396 24.14 10.42 -7.15
C GLU A 396 25.17 9.38 -7.63
N TYR A 397 24.85 8.09 -7.57
CA TYR A 397 25.57 7.03 -8.27
C TYR A 397 24.59 6.10 -8.99
N ARG A 398 24.74 6.00 -10.33
CA ARG A 398 24.00 5.09 -11.19
C ARG A 398 24.97 4.09 -11.82
N PHE A 399 24.63 2.82 -11.75
CA PHE A 399 25.36 1.75 -12.43
C PHE A 399 24.36 0.88 -13.18
N ASN A 400 24.60 0.64 -14.47
CA ASN A 400 23.69 -0.13 -15.34
C ASN A 400 22.21 0.31 -15.26
N HIS A 401 21.96 1.62 -15.27
CA HIS A 401 20.62 2.23 -15.19
C HIS A 401 19.83 1.94 -13.90
N GLN A 402 20.48 1.43 -12.85
CA GLN A 402 19.86 1.24 -11.53
C GLN A 402 20.31 2.37 -10.59
N ASP A 403 19.34 3.02 -9.94
CA ASP A 403 19.59 3.90 -8.79
C ASP A 403 20.17 3.02 -7.66
N SER A 404 21.29 3.42 -7.07
CA SER A 404 22.06 2.52 -6.21
C SER A 404 22.73 3.23 -5.03
N TYR A 405 22.20 4.36 -4.54
CA TYR A 405 22.88 5.10 -3.48
C TYR A 405 21.99 5.85 -2.48
N TYR A 406 22.58 6.32 -1.38
CA TYR A 406 22.06 7.34 -0.45
C TYR A 406 23.18 8.31 -0.09
N SER A 407 23.08 9.55 -0.58
CA SER A 407 24.13 10.57 -0.40
C SER A 407 23.84 11.55 0.72
N ALA A 408 24.91 11.98 1.39
CA ALA A 408 24.86 13.05 2.37
C ALA A 408 25.56 14.32 1.84
N GLU A 409 25.00 15.47 2.22
CA GLU A 409 25.62 16.77 2.09
C GLU A 409 26.01 17.33 3.45
N PHE A 410 27.12 18.06 3.47
CA PHE A 410 27.70 18.64 4.67
C PHE A 410 27.87 20.14 4.44
N LYS A 411 27.21 20.94 5.26
CA LYS A 411 27.40 22.40 5.28
C LYS A 411 28.57 22.75 6.17
N LEU A 412 29.51 23.51 5.65
CA LEU A 412 30.67 24.02 6.36
C LEU A 412 30.33 25.32 7.08
N ASP A 413 31.17 25.70 8.05
CA ASP A 413 31.07 26.95 8.80
C ASP A 413 31.30 28.20 7.94
N ARG A 414 31.97 28.04 6.79
CA ARG A 414 32.20 29.11 5.82
C ARG A 414 32.38 28.56 4.40
N PRO A 415 32.22 29.41 3.37
CA PRO A 415 32.41 29.02 1.98
C PRO A 415 33.83 28.54 1.67
N LEU A 416 33.94 27.57 0.76
CA LEU A 416 35.19 27.17 0.12
C LEU A 416 35.63 28.21 -0.91
N PRO A 417 36.94 28.46 -1.07
CA PRO A 417 37.45 29.33 -2.14
C PRO A 417 36.96 28.89 -3.52
N GLU A 418 36.49 29.85 -4.33
CA GLU A 418 35.96 29.57 -5.67
C GLU A 418 36.97 28.87 -6.58
N SER A 419 38.26 29.17 -6.39
CA SER A 419 39.39 28.60 -7.12
C SER A 419 39.63 27.11 -6.86
N LEU A 420 39.02 26.52 -5.82
CA LEU A 420 39.19 25.09 -5.54
C LEU A 420 38.53 24.22 -6.62
N PRO A 421 39.18 23.12 -7.03
CA PRO A 421 38.60 22.18 -7.98
C PRO A 421 37.30 21.57 -7.43
N MET A 422 36.49 21.01 -8.32
CA MET A 422 35.25 20.31 -7.94
C MET A 422 35.49 19.14 -6.97
N ILE A 423 36.62 18.46 -7.11
CA ILE A 423 37.04 17.35 -6.23
C ILE A 423 38.20 17.83 -5.38
N VAL A 424 38.05 17.73 -4.07
CA VAL A 424 39.04 18.17 -3.09
C VAL A 424 39.50 16.99 -2.25
N GLU A 425 40.77 17.02 -1.84
CA GLU A 425 41.25 16.16 -0.76
C GLU A 425 40.87 16.79 0.57
N VAL A 426 40.32 15.97 1.45
CA VAL A 426 39.91 16.33 2.80
C VAL A 426 40.76 15.53 3.77
N GLU A 427 41.37 16.21 4.74
CA GLU A 427 42.01 15.59 5.89
C GLU A 427 41.13 15.79 7.14
N VAL A 428 40.88 14.73 7.90
CA VAL A 428 40.05 14.82 9.11
C VAL A 428 40.93 15.26 10.28
N LEU A 429 40.63 16.42 10.87
CA LEU A 429 41.30 16.92 12.07
C LEU A 429 40.69 16.31 13.33
N ASN A 430 39.37 16.13 13.34
CA ASN A 430 38.62 15.53 14.43
C ASN A 430 37.34 14.88 13.90
N SER A 431 37.04 13.65 14.30
CA SER A 431 35.75 12.99 14.03
C SER A 431 35.01 12.68 15.31
N LEU A 432 33.78 13.17 15.45
CA LEU A 432 32.89 12.81 16.55
C LEU A 432 32.52 11.33 16.53
N GLY A 433 32.42 10.73 15.35
CA GLY A 433 32.10 9.31 15.21
C GLY A 433 33.19 8.39 15.77
N GLU A 434 34.44 8.86 15.88
CA GLU A 434 35.56 8.06 16.39
C GLU A 434 35.32 7.57 17.83
N LYS A 435 34.57 8.33 18.65
CA LYS A 435 34.21 7.90 20.00
C LYS A 435 33.38 6.61 20.01
N LEU A 436 32.66 6.30 18.93
CA LEU A 436 31.83 5.10 18.84
C LEU A 436 32.66 3.83 18.64
N LEU A 437 33.94 3.95 18.27
CA LEU A 437 34.82 2.84 17.92
C LEU A 437 35.49 2.17 19.14
N ASP A 438 34.99 2.41 20.35
CA ASP A 438 35.47 1.81 21.60
C ASP A 438 34.94 0.38 21.84
N GLY A 439 33.98 -0.07 21.02
CA GLY A 439 33.35 -1.39 21.15
C GLY A 439 32.24 -1.46 22.21
N GLU A 440 31.98 -0.36 22.91
CA GLU A 440 30.94 -0.27 23.94
C GLU A 440 29.54 -0.14 23.32
N PRO A 441 28.54 -0.83 23.89
CA PRO A 441 27.17 -0.74 23.40
C PRO A 441 26.59 0.62 23.76
N ARG A 442 25.82 1.19 22.84
CA ARG A 442 25.11 2.45 23.04
C ARG A 442 23.66 2.26 22.65
N MET A 443 22.76 2.81 23.47
CA MET A 443 21.38 2.97 23.04
C MET A 443 21.37 3.88 21.82
N GLY A 444 20.73 3.43 20.74
CA GLY A 444 20.38 4.26 19.60
C GLY A 444 19.08 3.80 18.98
N PHE A 445 18.69 4.46 17.89
CA PHE A 445 17.46 4.19 17.17
C PHE A 445 17.78 3.76 15.75
N ILE A 446 17.21 2.64 15.31
CA ILE A 446 17.09 2.34 13.89
C ILE A 446 15.80 3.01 13.42
N ILE A 447 15.87 3.84 12.38
CA ILE A 447 14.75 4.67 11.95
C ILE A 447 14.55 4.51 10.45
N PHE A 448 13.33 4.21 10.03
CA PHE A 448 12.89 4.32 8.65
C PHE A 448 12.47 5.77 8.39
N LYS A 449 13.24 6.44 7.53
CA LYS A 449 13.00 7.82 7.18
C LYS A 449 12.48 7.95 5.76
N TYR A 450 11.35 8.63 5.62
CA TYR A 450 10.94 9.23 4.36
C TYR A 450 11.53 10.65 4.22
N ASN A 451 11.11 11.43 3.23
CA ASN A 451 11.65 12.74 2.83
C ASN A 451 11.79 13.88 3.90
N LYS A 452 11.71 13.61 5.21
CA LYS A 452 11.60 14.61 6.28
C LYS A 452 12.53 14.31 7.46
N ASN A 453 13.01 15.37 8.13
CA ASN A 453 13.75 15.35 9.39
C ASN A 453 15.02 14.46 9.41
N TRP A 454 15.95 14.72 8.48
CA TRP A 454 17.24 14.02 8.38
C TRP A 454 18.40 14.77 9.03
N GLN A 455 18.20 16.07 9.21
CA GLN A 455 19.24 17.03 9.50
C GLN A 455 19.77 16.89 10.93
N THR A 456 21.09 16.81 11.07
CA THR A 456 21.78 17.04 12.35
C THR A 456 22.57 18.33 12.27
N ASN A 457 22.63 19.07 13.37
CA ASN A 457 23.16 20.43 13.41
C ASN A 457 23.91 20.70 14.72
N THR A 458 25.04 21.40 14.62
CA THR A 458 25.86 21.81 15.78
C THR A 458 25.29 22.99 16.58
N GLU A 459 24.42 23.79 15.98
CA GLU A 459 23.88 25.02 16.58
C GLU A 459 22.44 24.85 17.06
N ILE A 460 21.71 23.93 16.45
CA ILE A 460 20.30 23.70 16.72
C ILE A 460 20.16 22.25 17.16
N ASP A 461 19.85 22.04 18.43
CA ASP A 461 19.32 20.76 18.88
C ASP A 461 17.87 20.66 18.43
N HIS A 462 17.62 19.84 17.41
CA HIS A 462 16.27 19.59 16.92
C HIS A 462 15.45 18.72 17.88
N GLY A 463 16.09 18.10 18.88
CA GLY A 463 15.47 17.14 19.79
C GLY A 463 15.27 15.76 19.16
N LEU A 464 15.09 14.76 20.03
CA LEU A 464 14.85 13.37 19.63
C LEU A 464 13.57 13.22 18.81
N ASP A 465 12.48 13.89 19.18
CA ASP A 465 11.19 13.79 18.49
C ASP A 465 11.27 14.23 17.02
N TYR A 466 12.07 15.25 16.71
CA TYR A 466 12.34 15.63 15.33
C TYR A 466 13.00 14.47 14.58
N MET A 467 14.01 13.86 15.18
CA MET A 467 14.73 12.74 14.59
C MET A 467 13.90 11.46 14.54
N LEU A 468 12.94 11.24 15.42
CA LEU A 468 12.06 10.07 15.37
C LEU A 468 10.86 10.28 14.44
N ALA A 469 10.43 11.52 14.23
CA ALA A 469 9.33 11.83 13.33
C ALA A 469 9.67 11.44 11.89
N SER A 470 8.87 10.54 11.32
CA SER A 470 8.83 10.22 9.89
C SER A 470 7.55 10.81 9.30
N ASN A 471 7.45 10.92 7.97
CA ASN A 471 6.12 11.20 7.38
C ASN A 471 5.20 10.01 7.68
N PRO A 472 3.88 10.23 7.83
CA PRO A 472 2.93 9.14 8.02
C PRO A 472 3.19 8.09 6.94
N PHE A 473 3.37 6.86 7.37
CA PHE A 473 3.52 5.76 6.44
C PHE A 473 2.13 5.46 5.89
N GLY A 474 2.02 5.44 4.58
CA GLY A 474 0.74 5.19 3.93
C GLY A 474 -0.16 6.41 3.90
N VAL A 475 -1.25 6.27 3.17
CA VAL A 475 -2.32 7.26 3.07
C VAL A 475 -3.62 6.47 3.10
N LEU A 476 -4.72 7.04 3.56
CA LEU A 476 -6.00 6.36 3.50
C LEU A 476 -6.53 6.30 2.05
N SER A 477 -6.42 7.39 1.30
CA SER A 477 -6.98 7.46 -0.06
C SER A 477 -6.10 8.30 -1.01
N TYR A 478 -6.18 7.99 -2.30
CA TYR A 478 -5.43 8.66 -3.37
C TYR A 478 -6.32 9.33 -4.44
N ASN A 479 -5.73 10.30 -5.15
CA ASN A 479 -6.09 10.76 -6.51
C ASN A 479 -7.53 11.25 -6.69
N HIS A 480 -8.00 12.15 -5.82
CA HIS A 480 -9.34 12.69 -5.95
C HIS A 480 -9.58 13.37 -7.31
N GLU A 481 -8.57 14.04 -7.90
CA GLU A 481 -8.74 14.70 -9.21
C GLU A 481 -9.17 13.73 -10.34
N GLU A 482 -8.86 12.45 -10.19
CA GLU A 482 -9.09 11.40 -11.19
C GLU A 482 -10.35 10.56 -10.92
N ILE A 483 -10.90 10.64 -9.70
CA ILE A 483 -11.86 9.67 -9.18
C ILE A 483 -13.15 10.39 -8.75
N SER A 484 -14.29 9.82 -9.14
CA SER A 484 -15.58 10.26 -8.64
C SER A 484 -15.86 9.69 -7.26
N ILE A 485 -16.41 10.51 -6.37
CA ILE A 485 -16.72 10.08 -5.01
C ILE A 485 -18.17 10.42 -4.71
N TRP A 486 -18.92 9.41 -4.28
CA TRP A 486 -20.16 9.59 -3.55
C TRP A 486 -19.93 9.06 -2.13
N ALA A 487 -20.13 9.90 -1.12
CA ALA A 487 -19.96 9.50 0.26
C ALA A 487 -21.08 10.05 1.13
N ARG A 488 -21.57 9.25 2.07
CA ARG A 488 -22.55 9.63 3.07
C ARG A 488 -22.13 9.12 4.44
N ASN A 489 -22.27 9.96 5.47
CA ASN A 489 -21.97 9.63 6.87
C ASN A 489 -20.60 8.96 7.04
N THR A 490 -19.59 9.43 6.29
CA THR A 490 -18.26 8.83 6.25
C THR A 490 -17.24 9.69 7.00
N GLU A 491 -16.51 9.08 7.91
CA GLU A 491 -15.41 9.69 8.66
C GLU A 491 -14.07 9.17 8.11
N HIS A 492 -13.28 10.08 7.55
CA HIS A 492 -11.96 9.80 6.98
C HIS A 492 -10.86 10.38 7.90
N ASN A 493 -10.42 9.61 8.89
CA ASN A 493 -9.47 10.05 9.91
C ASN A 493 -8.05 9.62 9.53
N GLY A 494 -7.47 10.26 8.52
CA GLY A 494 -6.11 10.01 8.08
C GLY A 494 -5.75 10.78 6.83
N PHE A 495 -4.55 10.54 6.30
CA PHE A 495 -4.00 11.36 5.24
C PHE A 495 -4.62 11.04 3.87
N TYR A 496 -5.16 12.05 3.19
CA TYR A 496 -5.54 11.97 1.77
C TYR A 496 -4.42 12.55 0.90
N ARG A 497 -4.07 11.87 -0.20
CA ARG A 497 -2.96 12.31 -1.07
C ARG A 497 -3.35 12.40 -2.56
N GLN A 498 -2.80 13.39 -3.27
CA GLN A 498 -2.86 13.48 -4.73
C GLN A 498 -1.52 13.07 -5.35
N SER A 499 -1.53 12.06 -6.22
CA SER A 499 -0.34 11.67 -6.99
C SER A 499 -0.20 12.51 -8.27
N ARG A 500 1.00 12.54 -8.85
CA ARG A 500 1.26 13.17 -10.15
C ARG A 500 0.85 12.29 -11.34
N SER A 501 0.36 11.07 -11.11
CA SER A 501 0.16 10.06 -12.15
C SER A 501 -1.32 9.81 -12.41
N GLY A 502 -1.78 10.21 -13.60
CA GLY A 502 -3.11 9.92 -14.13
C GLY A 502 -3.46 10.86 -15.27
N VAL A 503 -4.30 10.41 -16.20
CA VAL A 503 -4.90 11.25 -17.26
C VAL A 503 -6.42 11.31 -17.14
N GLY A 504 -7.00 10.60 -16.17
CA GLY A 504 -8.44 10.62 -15.92
C GLY A 504 -8.91 11.88 -15.21
N GLU A 505 -10.19 12.18 -15.35
CA GLU A 505 -10.85 13.30 -14.70
C GLU A 505 -12.04 12.77 -13.89
N SER A 506 -12.15 13.24 -12.64
CA SER A 506 -13.33 12.99 -11.82
C SER A 506 -14.59 13.55 -12.49
N LYS A 507 -15.69 12.79 -12.47
CA LYS A 507 -17.00 13.23 -12.94
C LYS A 507 -17.80 14.03 -11.88
N GLY A 508 -17.26 14.17 -10.67
CA GLY A 508 -17.89 14.92 -9.60
C GLY A 508 -17.80 14.27 -8.22
N TYR A 509 -18.18 15.05 -7.21
CA TYR A 509 -18.11 14.68 -5.79
C TYR A 509 -19.43 14.97 -5.10
N THR A 510 -19.96 13.99 -4.37
CA THR A 510 -21.12 14.15 -3.49
C THR A 510 -20.72 13.70 -2.08
N LEU A 511 -20.61 14.63 -1.12
CA LEU A 511 -20.21 14.35 0.26
C LEU A 511 -21.33 14.79 1.22
N ILE A 512 -22.07 13.84 1.78
CA ILE A 512 -23.25 14.08 2.61
C ILE A 512 -22.91 13.76 4.07
N ASN A 513 -22.79 14.78 4.91
CA ASN A 513 -22.44 14.61 6.34
C ASN A 513 -21.12 13.82 6.53
N CYS A 514 -20.11 14.13 5.72
CA CYS A 514 -18.78 13.51 5.81
C CYS A 514 -17.81 14.41 6.58
N LYS A 515 -16.73 13.81 7.12
CA LYS A 515 -15.65 14.51 7.83
C LYS A 515 -14.29 13.98 7.40
N GLY A 516 -13.24 14.80 7.55
CA GLY A 516 -11.85 14.37 7.38
C GLY A 516 -11.29 14.47 5.94
N PHE A 517 -12.05 15.02 5.00
CA PHE A 517 -11.59 15.31 3.63
C PHE A 517 -10.87 16.67 3.54
N GLU A 518 -10.01 16.99 4.51
CA GLU A 518 -9.45 18.36 4.69
C GLU A 518 -7.98 18.52 4.25
N ASP A 519 -7.26 17.42 3.96
CA ASP A 519 -5.83 17.42 3.60
C ASP A 519 -5.58 17.82 2.13
N GLU A 520 -4.92 16.97 1.31
CA GLU A 520 -4.69 17.26 -0.12
C GLU A 520 -5.97 17.12 -0.98
N PHE A 521 -7.11 16.84 -0.35
CA PHE A 521 -8.42 16.76 -1.02
C PHE A 521 -8.91 18.16 -1.43
N ALA A 522 -8.42 18.64 -2.57
CA ALA A 522 -8.74 19.94 -3.13
C ALA A 522 -9.39 19.78 -4.53
N PRO A 523 -10.66 19.36 -4.62
CA PRO A 523 -11.31 19.14 -5.90
C PRO A 523 -11.52 20.44 -6.67
N LYS A 524 -11.25 20.40 -7.99
CA LYS A 524 -11.53 21.52 -8.91
C LYS A 524 -13.01 21.66 -9.26
N ILE A 525 -13.77 20.55 -9.16
CA ILE A 525 -15.21 20.49 -9.40
C ILE A 525 -15.92 20.73 -8.07
N PRO A 526 -17.01 21.52 -8.03
CA PRO A 526 -17.76 21.75 -6.80
C PRO A 526 -18.24 20.45 -6.14
N ILE A 527 -18.15 20.40 -4.81
CA ILE A 527 -18.67 19.30 -4.00
C ILE A 527 -20.18 19.52 -3.80
N SER A 528 -21.00 18.53 -4.14
CA SER A 528 -22.40 18.50 -3.74
C SER A 528 -22.56 17.94 -2.34
N THR A 529 -23.42 18.54 -1.51
CA THR A 529 -23.73 18.05 -0.16
C THR A 529 -25.05 17.29 -0.08
N SER A 530 -25.67 17.02 -1.23
CA SER A 530 -26.91 16.25 -1.38
C SER A 530 -26.96 15.56 -2.73
N GLY A 531 -27.71 14.48 -2.85
CA GLY A 531 -27.89 13.75 -4.10
C GLY A 531 -28.15 12.27 -3.85
N PRO A 532 -28.86 11.59 -4.76
CA PRO A 532 -29.04 10.15 -4.65
C PRO A 532 -27.70 9.43 -4.82
N MET A 533 -27.59 8.25 -4.22
CA MET A 533 -26.53 7.31 -4.58
C MET A 533 -26.65 6.97 -6.07
N PRO A 534 -25.53 6.79 -6.80
CA PRO A 534 -25.56 6.31 -8.18
C PRO A 534 -26.38 5.02 -8.31
N GLU A 535 -27.26 4.96 -9.31
CA GLU A 535 -28.25 3.89 -9.46
C GLU A 535 -27.63 2.50 -9.54
N ASP A 536 -26.58 2.33 -10.36
CA ASP A 536 -25.87 1.05 -10.50
C ASP A 536 -25.27 0.55 -9.17
N ALA A 537 -24.81 1.48 -8.32
CA ALA A 537 -24.28 1.14 -7.01
C ALA A 537 -25.39 0.74 -6.04
N ALA A 538 -26.51 1.48 -6.03
CA ALA A 538 -27.68 1.15 -5.22
C ALA A 538 -28.26 -0.23 -5.60
N GLN A 539 -28.44 -0.49 -6.90
CA GLN A 539 -28.92 -1.78 -7.40
C GLN A 539 -27.99 -2.93 -7.03
N PHE A 540 -26.66 -2.70 -7.02
CA PHE A 540 -25.72 -3.75 -6.62
C PHE A 540 -25.74 -4.02 -5.12
N ILE A 541 -25.92 -3.00 -4.29
CA ILE A 541 -26.13 -3.16 -2.84
C ILE A 541 -27.42 -3.94 -2.58
N ASP A 542 -28.54 -3.52 -3.18
CA ASP A 542 -29.84 -4.18 -3.00
C ASP A 542 -29.76 -5.66 -3.41
N PHE A 543 -29.10 -5.95 -4.55
CA PHE A 543 -28.85 -7.33 -4.97
C PHE A 543 -28.09 -8.16 -3.93
N LEU A 544 -27.07 -7.60 -3.30
CA LEU A 544 -26.25 -8.29 -2.31
C LEU A 544 -27.02 -8.53 -0.99
N GLU A 545 -27.83 -7.56 -0.56
CA GLU A 545 -28.67 -7.67 0.63
C GLU A 545 -29.81 -8.68 0.42
N ASP A 546 -30.49 -8.61 -0.73
CA ASP A 546 -31.52 -9.58 -1.13
C ASP A 546 -30.96 -11.01 -1.22
N LEU A 547 -29.70 -11.15 -1.65
CA LEU A 547 -29.04 -12.45 -1.72
C LEU A 547 -28.81 -13.06 -0.33
N VAL A 548 -28.42 -12.25 0.66
CA VAL A 548 -28.28 -12.71 2.06
C VAL A 548 -29.64 -13.06 2.66
N ASP A 549 -30.66 -12.23 2.41
CA ASP A 549 -32.03 -12.46 2.88
C ASP A 549 -32.64 -13.73 2.28
N TYR A 550 -32.35 -14.00 1.01
CA TYR A 550 -32.77 -15.23 0.33
C TYR A 550 -32.11 -16.47 0.95
N LEU A 551 -30.82 -16.42 1.26
CA LEU A 551 -30.08 -17.54 1.87
C LEU A 551 -30.46 -17.80 3.33
N THR A 552 -31.11 -16.84 3.99
CA THR A 552 -31.60 -16.98 5.37
C THR A 552 -32.94 -17.71 5.47
N LYS A 553 -33.76 -17.67 4.41
CA LYS A 553 -35.11 -18.25 4.35
C LYS A 553 -35.06 -19.70 3.89
#